data_AF-A0A496R0R4-F1
#
_entry.id   AF-A0A496R0R4-F1
#
_cell.length_a   1.000
_cell.length_b   1.000
_cell.length_c   1.000
_cell.angle_alpha   90.00
_cell.angle_beta   90.00
_cell.angle_gamma   90.00
#
_symmetry.space_group_name_H-M   'P 1'
#
loop_
_entity.id
_entity.type
_entity.pdbx_description
1 polymer ?
#
loop_
_entity_poly.entity_id
_entity_poly.type
_entity_poly.pdbx_seq_one_letter_code
_entity_poly.pdbx_strand_id
1 'polypeptide(L)'
;MKIVEQYLRAVGYKLPWKSRKDIIEELRSLLMDQIESDFGVDAGEKEVKKVITNFGSPSEVAARYKKSKQVISPGLTDLYLMIMAIMAGGMFIAFTTVFVVEALQDLPEGRELAKRVFLVFSNTLGTWIGGVGGLTLVFIVLSRFFSGTIDTDEKWSVKDLKDIRLEEKLESTAGSIFSIVFLFILIVLMNLYPSIITLGENLFSRSGFALGHRVIVEVFRRYIGLLTVLWTLGIVFRVIVLYKGEKFKWLKFFEAGLSAAEALLAGIMLFDHRLYSYEQGWIGFKVVLVIVLVVNLVEVGSGFFQMLRNRVVES
;
A
#
# COMPACT_ATOMS: atom_id res chain seq x y z
N MET A 1 -5.01 -54.53 -7.40
CA MET A 1 -4.52 -53.24 -6.86
C MET A 1 -5.62 -52.39 -6.18
N LYS A 2 -6.55 -52.98 -5.42
CA LYS A 2 -7.69 -52.26 -4.79
C LYS A 2 -7.28 -51.17 -3.78
N ILE A 3 -6.16 -51.37 -3.08
CA ILE A 3 -5.67 -50.44 -2.05
C ILE A 3 -5.15 -49.14 -2.66
N VAL A 4 -4.52 -49.20 -3.84
CA VAL A 4 -4.05 -48.00 -4.57
C VAL A 4 -5.25 -47.10 -4.91
N GLU A 5 -6.34 -47.68 -5.40
CA GLU A 5 -7.57 -46.94 -5.69
C GLU A 5 -8.20 -46.30 -4.46
N GLN A 6 -8.21 -47.01 -3.33
CA GLN A 6 -8.71 -46.49 -2.07
C GLN A 6 -7.85 -45.33 -1.55
N TYR A 7 -6.54 -45.46 -1.68
CA TYR A 7 -5.59 -44.42 -1.33
C TYR A 7 -5.76 -43.17 -2.21
N LEU A 8 -5.78 -43.33 -3.54
CA LEU A 8 -6.00 -42.24 -4.48
C LEU A 8 -7.36 -41.56 -4.23
N ARG A 9 -8.42 -42.33 -3.97
CA ARG A 9 -9.73 -41.76 -3.61
C ARG A 9 -9.66 -40.94 -2.33
N ALA A 10 -8.93 -41.40 -1.31
CA ALA A 10 -8.71 -40.66 -0.06
C ALA A 10 -7.90 -39.37 -0.26
N VAL A 11 -6.88 -39.39 -1.13
CA VAL A 11 -6.13 -38.19 -1.55
C VAL A 11 -7.05 -37.24 -2.33
N GLY A 12 -7.85 -37.77 -3.25
CA GLY A 12 -8.79 -37.04 -4.09
C GLY A 12 -9.77 -36.19 -3.30
N TYR A 13 -10.36 -36.73 -2.23
CA TYR A 13 -11.25 -35.95 -1.35
C TYR A 13 -10.60 -34.70 -0.76
N LYS A 14 -9.27 -34.68 -0.64
CA LYS A 14 -8.49 -33.59 -0.04
C LYS A 14 -7.91 -32.62 -1.07
N LEU A 15 -8.03 -32.90 -2.37
CA LEU A 15 -7.50 -32.08 -3.48
C LEU A 15 -8.49 -30.99 -3.94
N PRO A 16 -7.99 -29.87 -4.50
CA PRO A 16 -8.81 -28.83 -5.15
C PRO A 16 -9.66 -29.42 -6.29
N TRP A 17 -10.93 -29.04 -6.38
CA TRP A 17 -11.86 -29.65 -7.35
C TRP A 17 -11.43 -29.48 -8.82
N LYS A 18 -10.91 -28.30 -9.19
CA LYS A 18 -10.53 -27.99 -10.59
C LYS A 18 -9.42 -28.88 -11.16
N SER A 19 -8.42 -29.24 -10.36
CA SER A 19 -7.27 -30.03 -10.80
C SER A 19 -7.27 -31.46 -10.27
N ARG A 20 -8.33 -31.87 -9.56
CA ARG A 20 -8.41 -33.16 -8.87
C ARG A 20 -8.19 -34.35 -9.80
N LYS A 21 -8.80 -34.33 -10.98
CA LYS A 21 -8.75 -35.46 -11.92
C LYS A 21 -7.33 -35.66 -12.44
N ASP A 22 -6.70 -34.58 -12.90
CA ASP A 22 -5.36 -34.62 -13.49
C ASP A 22 -4.32 -35.05 -12.45
N ILE A 23 -4.38 -34.48 -11.24
CA ILE A 23 -3.49 -34.86 -10.13
C ILE A 23 -3.68 -36.33 -9.73
N ILE A 24 -4.91 -36.86 -9.75
CA ILE A 24 -5.16 -38.27 -9.43
C ILE A 24 -4.52 -39.19 -10.46
N GLU A 25 -4.60 -38.86 -11.75
CA GLU A 25 -3.98 -39.66 -12.82
C GLU A 25 -2.46 -39.58 -12.77
N GLU A 26 -1.89 -38.42 -12.47
CA GLU A 26 -0.43 -38.27 -12.26
C GLU A 26 0.04 -39.11 -11.06
N LEU A 27 -0.64 -38.99 -9.90
CA LEU A 27 -0.33 -39.77 -8.71
C LEU A 27 -0.47 -41.28 -8.92
N ARG A 28 -1.44 -41.68 -9.74
CA ARG A 28 -1.62 -43.08 -10.13
C ARG A 28 -0.41 -43.58 -10.89
N SER A 29 0.04 -42.85 -11.92
CA SER A 29 1.23 -43.22 -12.70
C SER A 29 2.45 -43.36 -11.78
N LEU A 30 2.73 -42.34 -10.97
CA LEU A 30 3.90 -42.33 -10.07
C LEU A 30 3.90 -43.50 -9.08
N LEU A 31 2.74 -43.82 -8.50
CA LEU A 31 2.62 -44.96 -7.58
C LEU A 31 2.84 -46.28 -8.29
N MET A 32 2.29 -46.45 -9.49
CA MET A 32 2.45 -47.66 -10.28
C MET A 32 3.90 -47.87 -10.72
N ASP A 33 4.55 -46.82 -11.22
CA ASP A 33 5.96 -46.84 -11.64
C ASP A 33 6.87 -47.19 -10.44
N GLN A 34 6.60 -46.62 -9.26
CA GLN A 34 7.35 -46.93 -8.04
C GLN A 34 7.16 -48.39 -7.59
N ILE A 35 5.93 -48.91 -7.63
CA ILE A 35 5.63 -50.30 -7.27
C ILE A 35 6.36 -51.27 -8.20
N GLU A 36 6.31 -51.00 -9.51
CA GLU A 36 6.95 -51.84 -10.53
C GLU A 36 8.49 -51.79 -10.42
N SER A 37 9.07 -50.61 -10.17
CA SER A 37 10.51 -50.44 -9.98
C SER A 37 11.02 -51.18 -8.74
N ASP A 38 10.31 -51.11 -7.62
CA ASP A 38 10.80 -51.66 -6.35
C ASP A 38 10.52 -53.16 -6.19
N PHE A 39 9.44 -53.68 -6.80
CA PHE A 39 8.95 -55.04 -6.56
C PHE A 39 8.51 -55.81 -7.81
N GLY A 40 8.56 -55.20 -9.00
CA GLY A 40 8.11 -55.80 -10.26
C GLY A 40 6.58 -55.78 -10.46
N VAL A 41 6.15 -56.31 -11.61
CA VAL A 41 4.74 -56.28 -12.06
C VAL A 41 3.80 -57.07 -11.14
N ASP A 42 4.31 -58.11 -10.45
CA ASP A 42 3.55 -59.00 -9.58
C ASP A 42 3.66 -58.63 -8.08
N ALA A 43 3.82 -57.35 -7.76
CA ALA A 43 3.91 -56.88 -6.38
C ALA A 43 2.69 -57.30 -5.55
N GLY A 44 2.94 -57.99 -4.44
CA GLY A 44 1.92 -58.43 -3.49
C GLY A 44 1.33 -57.28 -2.67
N GLU A 45 0.28 -57.61 -1.90
CA GLU A 45 -0.44 -56.59 -1.11
C GLU A 45 0.44 -55.94 -0.03
N LYS A 46 1.45 -56.67 0.49
CA LYS A 46 2.37 -56.16 1.52
C LYS A 46 3.34 -55.13 0.93
N GLU A 47 3.85 -55.41 -0.26
CA GLU A 47 4.76 -54.56 -1.02
C GLU A 47 4.07 -53.25 -1.40
N VAL A 48 2.84 -53.34 -1.91
CA VAL A 48 2.01 -52.16 -2.23
C VAL A 48 1.73 -51.30 -1.00
N LYS A 49 1.42 -51.91 0.16
CA LYS A 49 1.23 -51.17 1.42
C LYS A 49 2.51 -50.45 1.85
N LYS A 50 3.67 -51.07 1.67
CA LYS A 50 4.98 -50.47 2.00
C LYS A 50 5.23 -49.23 1.13
N VAL A 51 5.00 -49.31 -0.19
CA VAL A 51 5.14 -48.17 -1.10
C VAL A 51 4.20 -47.03 -0.71
N ILE A 52 2.90 -47.32 -0.50
CA ILE A 52 1.92 -46.30 -0.12
C ILE A 52 2.28 -45.63 1.21
N THR A 53 2.79 -46.40 2.18
CA THR A 53 3.23 -45.88 3.48
C THR A 53 4.41 -44.92 3.31
N ASN A 54 5.39 -45.29 2.47
CA ASN A 54 6.54 -44.44 2.16
C ASN A 54 6.14 -43.19 1.37
N PHE A 55 5.11 -43.29 0.53
CA PHE A 55 4.59 -42.17 -0.25
C PHE A 55 4.00 -41.06 0.64
N GLY A 56 3.43 -41.46 1.78
CA GLY A 56 2.92 -40.58 2.84
C GLY A 56 1.42 -40.70 3.04
N SER A 57 0.91 -40.05 4.08
CA SER A 57 -0.54 -40.03 4.35
C SER A 57 -1.29 -39.27 3.26
N PRO A 58 -2.60 -39.56 3.04
CA PRO A 58 -3.39 -38.83 2.06
C PRO A 58 -3.44 -37.31 2.29
N SER A 59 -3.26 -36.86 3.54
CA SER A 59 -3.17 -35.44 3.88
C SER A 59 -1.87 -34.81 3.40
N GLU A 60 -0.73 -35.46 3.66
CA GLU A 60 0.59 -34.95 3.30
C GLU A 60 0.76 -34.89 1.79
N VAL A 61 0.32 -35.92 1.07
CA VAL A 61 0.40 -35.94 -0.40
C VAL A 61 -0.51 -34.87 -1.01
N ALA A 62 -1.76 -34.74 -0.53
CA ALA A 62 -2.65 -33.68 -1.02
C ALA A 62 -2.14 -32.26 -0.71
N ALA A 63 -1.36 -32.08 0.36
CA ALA A 63 -0.79 -30.78 0.72
C ALA A 63 0.25 -30.30 -0.30
N ARG A 64 1.01 -31.21 -0.93
CA ARG A 64 2.00 -30.89 -1.98
C ARG A 64 1.37 -30.18 -3.19
N TYR A 65 0.11 -30.47 -3.47
CA TYR A 65 -0.64 -29.91 -4.61
C TYR A 65 -1.56 -28.76 -4.24
N LYS A 66 -1.62 -28.37 -2.95
CA LYS A 66 -2.36 -27.18 -2.53
C LYS A 66 -1.44 -25.97 -2.70
N LYS A 67 -1.74 -25.10 -3.68
CA LYS A 67 -1.21 -23.72 -3.65
C LYS A 67 -1.53 -23.11 -2.28
N SER A 68 -0.53 -22.54 -1.63
CA SER A 68 -0.69 -21.94 -0.30
C SER A 68 -1.90 -21.01 -0.31
N LYS A 69 -2.89 -21.27 0.56
CA LYS A 69 -4.05 -20.37 0.73
C LYS A 69 -3.60 -19.12 1.48
N GLN A 70 -2.85 -18.26 0.82
CA GLN A 70 -2.49 -16.97 1.37
C GLN A 70 -3.66 -16.01 1.23
N VAL A 71 -3.85 -15.19 2.25
CA VAL A 71 -4.93 -14.20 2.34
C VAL A 71 -4.65 -13.04 1.38
N ILE A 72 -3.39 -12.62 1.30
CA ILE A 72 -2.84 -11.67 0.34
C ILE A 72 -1.82 -12.42 -0.52
N SER A 73 -1.86 -12.26 -1.84
CA SER A 73 -0.97 -12.99 -2.75
C SER A 73 0.49 -12.53 -2.59
N PRO A 74 1.49 -13.41 -2.80
CA PRO A 74 2.91 -13.08 -2.63
C PRO A 74 3.32 -11.79 -3.36
N GLY A 75 2.88 -11.62 -4.62
CA GLY A 75 3.21 -10.45 -5.44
C GLY A 75 2.63 -9.11 -4.94
N LEU A 76 1.74 -9.13 -3.95
CA LEU A 76 1.16 -7.93 -3.34
C LEU A 76 1.61 -7.72 -1.89
N THR A 77 2.30 -8.70 -1.29
CA THR A 77 2.67 -8.66 0.14
C THR A 77 3.63 -7.53 0.45
N ASP A 78 4.65 -7.31 -0.38
CA ASP A 78 5.63 -6.24 -0.14
C ASP A 78 4.99 -4.85 -0.27
N LEU A 79 4.11 -4.68 -1.26
CA LEU A 79 3.34 -3.46 -1.44
C LEU A 79 2.41 -3.19 -0.23
N TYR A 80 1.75 -4.23 0.27
CA TYR A 80 0.89 -4.15 1.46
C TYR A 80 1.69 -3.71 2.70
N LEU A 81 2.86 -4.31 2.95
CA LEU A 81 3.74 -3.96 4.07
C LEU A 81 4.25 -2.52 3.96
N MET A 82 4.66 -2.11 2.75
CA MET A 82 5.10 -0.75 2.48
C MET A 82 4.00 0.28 2.78
N ILE A 83 2.78 0.06 2.28
CA ILE A 83 1.65 0.98 2.54
C ILE A 83 1.30 1.03 4.03
N MET A 84 1.31 -0.10 4.74
CA MET A 84 1.09 -0.11 6.19
C MET A 84 2.14 0.72 6.94
N ALA A 85 3.42 0.63 6.54
CA ALA A 85 4.50 1.40 7.14
C ALA A 85 4.36 2.91 6.86
N ILE A 86 4.04 3.27 5.62
CA ILE A 86 3.76 4.66 5.22
C ILE A 86 2.56 5.21 6.01
N MET A 87 1.49 4.44 6.15
CA MET A 87 0.32 4.83 6.95
C MET A 87 0.69 5.06 8.41
N ALA A 88 1.49 4.17 9.03
CA ALA A 88 1.95 4.34 10.40
C ALA A 88 2.80 5.61 10.56
N GLY A 89 3.79 5.81 9.67
CA GLY A 89 4.66 6.97 9.69
C GLY A 89 3.91 8.28 9.47
N GLY A 90 2.99 8.32 8.50
CA GLY A 90 2.16 9.49 8.22
C GLY A 90 1.24 9.85 9.38
N MET A 91 0.59 8.86 10.01
CA MET A 91 -0.24 9.09 11.19
C MET A 91 0.59 9.59 12.38
N PHE A 92 1.79 9.01 12.60
CA PHE A 92 2.69 9.45 13.65
C PHE A 92 3.08 10.92 13.47
N ILE A 93 3.55 11.29 12.27
CA ILE A 93 3.87 12.68 11.92
C ILE A 93 2.66 13.59 12.15
N ALA A 94 1.47 13.16 11.73
CA ALA A 94 0.26 13.95 11.88
C ALA A 94 -0.08 14.24 13.35
N PHE A 95 -0.14 13.21 14.19
CA PHE A 95 -0.45 13.38 15.61
C PHE A 95 0.67 14.09 16.39
N THR A 96 1.93 13.87 16.03
CA THR A 96 3.04 14.65 16.59
C THR A 96 2.94 16.13 16.21
N THR A 97 2.52 16.44 14.97
CA THR A 97 2.30 17.83 14.55
C THR A 97 1.19 18.50 15.35
N VAL A 98 0.07 17.81 15.59
CA VAL A 98 -1.01 18.30 16.49
C VAL A 98 -0.42 18.64 17.86
N PHE A 99 0.32 17.69 18.44
CA PHE A 99 0.92 17.84 19.75
C PHE A 99 1.88 19.04 19.83
N VAL A 100 2.74 19.21 18.83
CA VAL A 100 3.70 20.35 18.79
C VAL A 100 2.94 21.66 18.70
N VAL A 101 1.91 21.75 17.85
CA VAL A 101 1.09 22.96 17.72
C VAL A 101 0.39 23.31 19.04
N GLU A 102 -0.16 22.32 19.75
CA GLU A 102 -0.77 22.51 21.07
C GLU A 102 0.27 22.94 22.12
N ALA A 103 1.44 22.31 22.14
CA ALA A 103 2.50 22.61 23.10
C ALA A 103 3.09 24.02 22.91
N LEU A 104 3.08 24.57 21.69
CA LEU A 104 3.48 25.94 21.40
C LEU A 104 2.48 26.99 21.89
N GLN A 105 1.22 26.61 22.11
CA GLN A 105 0.17 27.50 22.62
C GLN A 105 0.08 27.49 24.14
N ASP A 106 0.28 26.32 24.73
CA ASP A 106 0.23 26.09 26.16
C ASP A 106 1.25 25.00 26.49
N LEU A 107 2.38 25.38 27.11
CA LEU A 107 3.45 24.44 27.44
C LEU A 107 2.97 23.49 28.54
N PRO A 108 2.80 22.20 28.25
CA PRO A 108 2.35 21.25 29.25
C PRO A 108 3.52 20.89 30.19
N GLU A 109 3.30 20.98 31.50
CA GLU A 109 4.30 20.61 32.50
C GLU A 109 3.97 19.29 33.21
N GLY A 110 5.03 18.56 33.61
CA GLY A 110 4.95 17.38 34.47
C GLY A 110 4.01 16.29 33.94
N ARG A 111 2.92 16.03 34.70
CA ARG A 111 1.98 14.93 34.42
C ARG A 111 1.17 15.15 33.14
N GLU A 112 0.91 16.40 32.75
CA GLU A 112 0.14 16.71 31.54
C GLU A 112 0.95 16.44 30.27
N LEU A 113 2.27 16.69 30.28
CA LEU A 113 3.15 16.33 29.17
C LEU A 113 3.13 14.81 28.95
N ALA A 114 3.26 14.02 30.01
CA ALA A 114 3.22 12.56 29.93
C ALA A 114 1.89 12.04 29.35
N LYS A 115 0.75 12.65 29.75
CA LYS A 115 -0.57 12.32 29.19
C LYS A 115 -0.66 12.66 27.70
N ARG A 116 -0.20 13.84 27.28
CA ARG A 116 -0.27 14.28 25.87
C ARG A 116 0.61 13.40 24.96
N VAL A 117 1.82 13.03 25.42
CA VAL A 117 2.68 12.07 24.71
C VAL A 117 2.00 10.70 24.60
N PHE A 118 1.39 10.22 25.68
CA PHE A 118 0.64 8.96 25.65
C PHE A 118 -0.54 9.03 24.68
N LEU A 119 -1.27 10.16 24.61
CA LEU A 119 -2.36 10.36 23.67
C LEU A 119 -1.89 10.31 22.21
N VAL A 120 -0.78 10.95 21.86
CA VAL A 120 -0.20 10.85 20.51
C VAL A 120 0.04 9.39 20.14
N PHE A 121 0.67 8.63 21.03
CA PHE A 121 0.93 7.21 20.81
C PHE A 121 -0.36 6.40 20.68
N SER A 122 -1.30 6.54 21.63
CA SER A 122 -2.56 5.77 21.64
C SER A 122 -3.44 6.09 20.44
N ASN A 123 -3.49 7.34 20.00
CA ASN A 123 -4.29 7.76 18.84
C ASN A 123 -3.66 7.31 17.53
N THR A 124 -2.33 7.39 17.42
CA THR A 124 -1.60 6.83 16.27
C THR A 124 -1.89 5.35 16.15
N LEU A 125 -1.73 4.60 17.24
CA LEU A 125 -1.95 3.15 17.25
C LEU A 125 -3.42 2.80 16.98
N GLY A 126 -4.37 3.48 17.62
CA GLY A 126 -5.80 3.23 17.44
C GLY A 126 -6.27 3.52 16.01
N THR A 127 -5.84 4.64 15.44
CA THR A 127 -6.16 5.01 14.05
C THR A 127 -5.51 4.05 13.06
N TRP A 128 -4.27 3.64 13.32
CA TRP A 128 -3.56 2.68 12.48
C TRP A 128 -4.24 1.30 12.49
N ILE A 129 -4.59 0.76 13.67
CA ILE A 129 -5.33 -0.51 13.79
C ILE A 129 -6.66 -0.43 13.03
N GLY A 130 -7.41 0.66 13.17
CA GLY A 130 -8.66 0.88 12.44
C GLY A 130 -8.45 0.93 10.91
N GLY A 131 -7.37 1.57 10.46
CA GLY A 131 -7.03 1.68 9.04
C GLY A 131 -6.52 0.36 8.42
N VAL A 132 -5.75 -0.43 9.17
CA VAL A 132 -5.20 -1.71 8.73
C VAL A 132 -6.32 -2.68 8.35
N GLY A 133 -7.44 -2.70 9.07
CA GLY A 133 -8.59 -3.55 8.74
C GLY A 133 -9.13 -3.26 7.34
N GLY A 134 -9.37 -1.99 7.02
CA GLY A 134 -9.84 -1.57 5.69
C GLY A 134 -8.81 -1.88 4.59
N LEU A 135 -7.54 -1.54 4.82
CA LEU A 135 -6.45 -1.83 3.89
C LEU A 135 -6.33 -3.34 3.60
N THR A 136 -6.40 -4.17 4.65
CA THR A 136 -6.32 -5.63 4.53
C THR A 136 -7.45 -6.16 3.68
N LEU A 137 -8.69 -5.69 3.87
CA LEU A 137 -9.84 -6.09 3.05
C LEU A 137 -9.64 -5.74 1.58
N VAL A 138 -9.12 -4.55 1.28
CA VAL A 138 -8.80 -4.14 -0.10
C VAL A 138 -7.76 -5.08 -0.70
N PHE A 139 -6.67 -5.38 0.01
CA PHE A 139 -5.62 -6.28 -0.48
C PHE A 139 -6.08 -7.73 -0.60
N ILE A 140 -7.01 -8.19 0.24
CA ILE A 140 -7.69 -9.48 0.07
C ILE A 140 -8.47 -9.48 -1.25
N VAL A 141 -9.28 -8.46 -1.48
CA VAL A 141 -10.08 -8.33 -2.72
C VAL A 141 -9.16 -8.29 -3.94
N LEU A 142 -8.14 -7.43 -3.93
CA LEU A 142 -7.15 -7.34 -5.01
C LEU A 142 -6.44 -8.68 -5.24
N SER A 143 -6.04 -9.37 -4.18
CA SER A 143 -5.47 -10.72 -4.24
C SER A 143 -6.43 -11.71 -4.90
N ARG A 144 -7.75 -11.60 -4.69
CA ARG A 144 -8.72 -12.49 -5.38
C ARG A 144 -8.91 -12.19 -6.86
N PHE A 145 -8.84 -10.92 -7.25
CA PHE A 145 -9.12 -10.51 -8.64
C PHE A 145 -7.87 -10.47 -9.52
N PHE A 146 -6.68 -10.20 -8.97
CA PHE A 146 -5.45 -9.95 -9.73
C PHE A 146 -4.36 -11.03 -9.55
N SER A 147 -4.51 -12.00 -8.63
CA SER A 147 -3.50 -13.06 -8.39
C SER A 147 -3.25 -14.03 -9.54
N GLY A 148 -4.02 -13.95 -10.64
CA GLY A 148 -3.76 -14.73 -11.85
C GLY A 148 -2.70 -14.13 -12.78
N THR A 149 -2.19 -12.92 -12.51
CA THR A 149 -1.39 -12.15 -13.49
C THR A 149 0.05 -11.85 -13.08
N ILE A 150 0.43 -12.09 -11.82
CA ILE A 150 1.81 -11.90 -11.37
C ILE A 150 2.43 -13.30 -11.26
N ASP A 151 2.87 -13.81 -12.39
CA ASP A 151 3.62 -15.05 -12.49
C ASP A 151 5.02 -14.79 -11.93
N THR A 152 5.29 -15.21 -10.70
CA THR A 152 6.64 -15.15 -10.11
C THR A 152 7.57 -16.22 -10.69
N ASP A 153 7.06 -17.12 -11.54
CA ASP A 153 7.84 -18.09 -12.33
C ASP A 153 8.21 -17.51 -13.70
N GLU A 154 8.64 -16.24 -13.73
CA GLU A 154 9.19 -15.64 -14.94
C GLU A 154 10.42 -16.47 -15.34
N LYS A 155 10.39 -17.06 -16.55
CA LYS A 155 11.51 -17.84 -17.11
C LYS A 155 12.70 -16.92 -17.34
N TRP A 156 13.46 -16.71 -16.28
CA TRP A 156 14.61 -15.83 -16.26
C TRP A 156 15.82 -16.51 -16.93
N SER A 157 16.50 -15.78 -17.81
CA SER A 157 17.74 -16.21 -18.43
C SER A 157 18.84 -15.17 -18.28
N VAL A 158 20.10 -15.60 -18.26
CA VAL A 158 21.27 -14.70 -18.11
C VAL A 158 21.39 -13.69 -19.27
N LYS A 159 20.71 -13.93 -20.40
CA LYS A 159 20.68 -12.97 -21.52
C LYS A 159 19.84 -11.74 -21.18
N ASP A 160 18.87 -11.86 -20.28
CA ASP A 160 17.99 -10.77 -19.86
C ASP A 160 18.73 -9.75 -18.99
N LEU A 161 19.87 -10.13 -18.40
CA LEU A 161 20.78 -9.20 -17.69
C LEU A 161 21.48 -8.19 -18.60
N LYS A 162 21.69 -8.51 -19.89
CA LYS A 162 22.45 -7.62 -20.79
C LYS A 162 21.70 -6.31 -21.12
N ASP A 163 20.38 -6.31 -20.99
CA ASP A 163 19.52 -5.13 -21.23
C ASP A 163 19.13 -4.39 -19.94
N ILE A 164 19.52 -4.90 -18.76
CA ILE A 164 19.28 -4.20 -17.50
C ILE A 164 20.32 -3.08 -17.38
N ARG A 165 19.90 -1.86 -17.69
CA ARG A 165 20.66 -0.65 -17.35
C ARG A 165 20.76 -0.55 -15.83
N LEU A 166 21.98 -0.44 -15.31
CA LEU A 166 22.29 -0.17 -13.89
C LEU A 166 21.94 1.28 -13.46
N GLU A 167 20.98 1.90 -14.13
CA GLU A 167 20.49 3.22 -13.74
C GLU A 167 19.54 3.04 -12.54
N GLU A 168 19.70 3.88 -11.51
CA GLU A 168 18.87 3.91 -10.29
C GLU A 168 17.40 3.69 -10.66
N LYS A 169 16.83 2.57 -10.20
CA LYS A 169 15.40 2.28 -10.38
C LYS A 169 14.61 3.29 -9.53
N LEU A 170 14.36 4.45 -10.10
CA LEU A 170 13.48 5.46 -9.52
C LEU A 170 12.02 5.02 -9.66
N GLU A 171 11.25 5.42 -8.64
CA GLU A 171 9.86 5.07 -8.30
C GLU A 171 9.26 3.85 -9.00
N SER A 172 8.86 2.85 -8.22
CA SER A 172 8.05 1.72 -8.71
C SER A 172 6.96 2.24 -9.67
N THR A 173 6.97 1.78 -10.92
CA THR A 173 5.97 2.17 -11.94
C THR A 173 4.55 1.99 -11.41
N ALA A 174 4.33 0.97 -10.57
CA ALA A 174 3.09 0.73 -9.87
C ALA A 174 2.75 1.85 -8.86
N GLY A 175 3.75 2.38 -8.16
CA GLY A 175 3.63 3.55 -7.29
C GLY A 175 3.22 4.82 -8.02
N SER A 176 3.82 5.13 -9.17
CA SER A 176 3.44 6.32 -9.96
C SER A 176 2.03 6.17 -10.56
N ILE A 177 1.66 4.98 -11.06
CA ILE A 177 0.30 4.69 -11.55
C ILE A 177 -0.72 4.82 -10.41
N PHE A 178 -0.45 4.22 -9.25
CA PHE A 178 -1.32 4.32 -8.08
C PHE A 178 -1.53 5.79 -7.67
N SER A 179 -0.45 6.57 -7.62
CA SER A 179 -0.51 7.99 -7.27
C SER A 179 -1.33 8.81 -8.27
N ILE A 180 -1.23 8.52 -9.57
CA ILE A 180 -2.06 9.15 -10.61
C ILE A 180 -3.54 8.83 -10.40
N VAL A 181 -3.88 7.55 -10.23
CA VAL A 181 -5.26 7.10 -10.05
C VAL A 181 -5.84 7.68 -8.76
N PHE A 182 -5.07 7.67 -7.67
CA PHE A 182 -5.47 8.21 -6.39
C PHE A 182 -5.76 9.72 -6.48
N LEU A 183 -4.84 10.50 -7.05
CA LEU A 183 -5.05 11.95 -7.24
C LEU A 183 -6.24 12.23 -8.14
N PHE A 184 -6.43 11.46 -9.22
CA PHE A 184 -7.58 11.63 -10.10
C PHE A 184 -8.91 11.39 -9.36
N ILE A 185 -9.00 10.31 -8.58
CA ILE A 185 -10.17 10.02 -7.74
C ILE A 185 -10.38 11.15 -6.73
N LEU A 186 -9.31 11.63 -6.09
CA LEU A 186 -9.38 12.71 -5.11
C LEU A 186 -9.89 14.02 -5.73
N ILE A 187 -9.40 14.39 -6.92
CA ILE A 187 -9.87 15.54 -7.70
C ILE A 187 -11.37 15.40 -7.98
N VAL A 188 -11.80 14.27 -8.52
CA VAL A 188 -13.22 14.02 -8.85
C VAL A 188 -14.08 14.09 -7.58
N LEU A 189 -13.66 13.42 -6.51
CA LEU A 189 -14.38 13.36 -5.25
C LEU A 189 -14.54 14.74 -4.61
N MET A 190 -13.46 15.53 -4.56
CA MET A 190 -13.49 16.88 -3.97
C MET A 190 -14.33 17.86 -4.80
N ASN A 191 -14.33 17.75 -6.13
CA ASN A 191 -15.15 18.61 -6.98
C ASN A 191 -16.64 18.25 -6.93
N LEU A 192 -16.98 16.95 -6.93
CA LEU A 192 -18.37 16.49 -6.88
C LEU A 192 -18.98 16.60 -5.48
N TYR A 193 -18.18 16.35 -4.44
CA TYR A 193 -18.60 16.37 -3.04
C TYR A 193 -17.69 17.24 -2.17
N PRO A 194 -17.69 18.58 -2.34
CA PRO A 194 -16.90 19.49 -1.50
C PRO A 194 -17.17 19.37 0.01
N SER A 195 -18.37 18.91 0.39
CA SER A 195 -18.79 18.67 1.77
C SER A 195 -18.14 17.44 2.41
N ILE A 196 -17.33 16.67 1.68
CA ILE A 196 -16.57 15.56 2.25
C ILE A 196 -15.65 16.01 3.41
N ILE A 197 -15.21 17.27 3.39
CA ILE A 197 -14.43 17.85 4.48
C ILE A 197 -15.22 17.84 5.79
N THR A 198 -16.52 18.16 5.75
CA THR A 198 -17.41 18.14 6.90
C THR A 198 -17.59 16.72 7.46
N LEU A 199 -17.58 15.71 6.58
CA LEU A 199 -17.62 14.31 7.01
C LEU A 199 -16.34 13.94 7.76
N GLY A 200 -15.18 14.36 7.26
CA GLY A 200 -13.89 14.21 7.95
C GLY A 200 -13.86 14.90 9.31
N GLU A 201 -14.33 16.15 9.39
CA GLU A 201 -14.46 16.90 10.64
C GLU A 201 -15.39 16.19 11.65
N ASN A 202 -16.52 15.67 11.19
CA ASN A 202 -17.45 14.94 12.05
C ASN A 202 -16.84 13.63 12.56
N LEU A 203 -16.12 12.87 11.73
CA LEU A 203 -15.39 11.68 12.17
C LEU A 203 -14.28 12.03 13.15
N PHE A 204 -13.54 13.11 12.91
CA PHE A 204 -12.50 13.58 13.81
C PHE A 204 -13.09 13.99 15.16
N SER A 205 -14.20 14.72 15.19
CA SER A 205 -14.86 15.09 16.45
C SER A 205 -15.30 13.89 17.30
N ARG A 206 -15.57 12.73 16.66
CA ARG A 206 -15.89 11.47 17.36
C ARG A 206 -14.69 10.79 18.00
N SER A 207 -13.47 11.20 17.66
CA SER A 207 -12.24 10.66 18.28
C SER A 207 -12.00 11.20 19.70
N GLY A 208 -12.80 12.17 20.16
CA GLY A 208 -12.69 12.76 21.49
C GLY A 208 -11.92 14.08 21.53
N PHE A 209 -11.33 14.52 20.41
CA PHE A 209 -10.75 15.86 20.29
C PHE A 209 -11.80 16.89 19.88
N ALA A 210 -11.80 18.03 20.57
CA ALA A 210 -12.62 19.18 20.17
C ALA A 210 -11.99 19.88 18.97
N LEU A 211 -12.80 20.12 17.94
CA LEU A 211 -12.39 20.95 16.81
C LEU A 211 -12.37 22.42 17.23
N GLY A 212 -11.25 23.11 16.98
CA GLY A 212 -11.10 24.54 17.24
C GLY A 212 -11.71 25.43 16.17
N HIS A 213 -12.15 24.86 15.04
CA HIS A 213 -12.83 25.53 13.94
C HIS A 213 -13.57 24.50 13.08
N ARG A 214 -14.46 24.98 12.20
CA ARG A 214 -14.99 24.19 11.07
C ARG A 214 -14.75 24.89 9.75
N VAL A 215 -14.52 24.12 8.70
CA VAL A 215 -14.32 24.62 7.35
C VAL A 215 -15.67 25.05 6.75
N ILE A 216 -15.73 26.29 6.28
CA ILE A 216 -16.86 26.82 5.52
C ILE A 216 -16.75 26.29 4.09
N VAL A 217 -17.63 25.34 3.75
CA VAL A 217 -17.59 24.59 2.49
C VAL A 217 -17.69 25.52 1.27
N GLU A 218 -18.45 26.62 1.37
CA GLU A 218 -18.60 27.61 0.30
C GLU A 218 -17.27 28.30 -0.05
N VAL A 219 -16.47 28.60 0.96
CA VAL A 219 -15.15 29.22 0.77
C VAL A 219 -14.13 28.17 0.35
N PHE A 220 -14.18 26.98 0.95
CA PHE A 220 -13.33 25.85 0.59
C PHE A 220 -13.47 25.43 -0.89
N ARG A 221 -14.69 25.54 -1.46
CA ARG A 221 -14.94 25.27 -2.89
C ARG A 221 -14.04 26.09 -3.82
N ARG A 222 -13.67 27.31 -3.44
CA ARG A 222 -12.76 28.15 -4.24
C ARG A 222 -11.35 27.57 -4.26
N TYR A 223 -10.90 27.06 -3.12
CA TYR A 223 -9.61 26.39 -2.99
C TYR A 223 -9.57 25.04 -3.71
N ILE A 224 -10.67 24.30 -3.76
CA ILE A 224 -10.77 23.06 -4.55
C ILE A 224 -10.45 23.32 -6.03
N GLY A 225 -10.88 24.45 -6.60
CA GLY A 225 -10.54 24.80 -7.98
C GLY A 225 -9.03 24.96 -8.20
N LEU A 226 -8.35 25.65 -7.27
CA LEU A 226 -6.89 25.83 -7.34
C LEU A 226 -6.13 24.53 -7.10
N LEU A 227 -6.54 23.72 -6.11
CA LEU A 227 -5.99 22.39 -5.85
C LEU A 227 -6.16 21.47 -7.06
N THR A 228 -7.31 21.55 -7.75
CA THR A 228 -7.58 20.77 -8.96
C THR A 228 -6.57 21.10 -10.06
N VAL A 229 -6.25 22.38 -10.26
CA VAL A 229 -5.24 22.78 -11.25
C VAL A 229 -3.87 22.23 -10.87
N LEU A 230 -3.44 22.40 -9.62
CA LEU A 230 -2.13 21.91 -9.15
C LEU A 230 -2.02 20.38 -9.26
N TRP A 231 -3.00 19.64 -8.75
CA TRP A 231 -2.99 18.18 -8.82
C TRP A 231 -3.12 17.65 -10.24
N THR A 232 -3.87 18.33 -11.12
CA THR A 232 -3.93 17.97 -12.54
C THR A 232 -2.57 18.16 -13.21
N LEU A 233 -1.88 19.27 -12.94
CA LEU A 233 -0.52 19.49 -13.43
C LEU A 233 0.44 18.42 -12.91
N GLY A 234 0.32 18.03 -11.63
CA GLY A 234 1.09 16.92 -11.04
C GLY A 234 0.82 15.58 -11.73
N ILE A 235 -0.44 15.26 -12.05
CA ILE A 235 -0.79 14.07 -12.83
C ILE A 235 -0.17 14.12 -14.23
N VAL A 236 -0.35 15.22 -14.97
CA VAL A 236 0.21 15.38 -16.33
C VAL A 236 1.71 15.18 -16.30
N PHE A 237 2.38 15.76 -15.32
CA PHE A 237 3.82 15.62 -15.13
C PHE A 237 4.23 14.16 -14.88
N ARG A 238 3.57 13.46 -13.96
CA ARG A 238 3.85 12.04 -13.69
C ARG A 238 3.61 11.16 -14.92
N VAL A 239 2.61 11.47 -15.75
CA VAL A 239 2.39 10.79 -17.03
C VAL A 239 3.54 11.06 -18.02
N ILE A 240 4.05 12.29 -18.09
CA ILE A 240 5.20 12.64 -18.94
C ILE A 240 6.45 11.88 -18.48
N VAL A 241 6.70 11.82 -17.17
CA VAL A 241 7.83 11.06 -16.58
C VAL A 241 7.71 9.57 -16.92
N LEU A 242 6.51 8.99 -16.80
CA LEU A 242 6.25 7.60 -17.17
C LEU A 242 6.47 7.32 -18.66
N TYR A 243 6.12 8.25 -19.54
CA TYR A 243 6.24 8.07 -20.98
C TYR A 243 7.67 8.31 -21.50
N LYS A 244 8.40 9.30 -20.95
CA LYS A 244 9.72 9.73 -21.47
C LYS A 244 10.91 9.23 -20.64
N GLY A 245 10.68 8.70 -19.45
CA GLY A 245 11.73 8.35 -18.49
C GLY A 245 12.48 9.57 -17.92
N GLU A 246 13.43 9.34 -17.02
CA GLU A 246 14.11 10.37 -16.22
C GLU A 246 15.07 11.32 -16.96
N LYS A 247 15.08 11.33 -18.29
CA LYS A 247 16.15 11.95 -19.08
C LYS A 247 16.25 13.48 -18.98
N PHE A 248 15.33 14.15 -18.29
CA PHE A 248 15.29 15.61 -18.22
C PHE A 248 15.45 16.14 -16.80
N LYS A 249 16.62 16.72 -16.50
CA LYS A 249 16.90 17.43 -15.24
C LYS A 249 15.89 18.55 -14.93
N TRP A 250 15.26 19.11 -15.96
CA TRP A 250 14.23 20.15 -15.82
C TRP A 250 12.92 19.62 -15.18
N LEU A 251 12.66 18.32 -15.25
CA LEU A 251 11.47 17.72 -14.63
C LEU A 251 11.47 17.95 -13.11
N LYS A 252 12.61 17.70 -12.44
CA LYS A 252 12.75 17.94 -10.99
C LYS A 252 12.54 19.40 -10.58
N PHE A 253 12.82 20.36 -11.48
CA PHE A 253 12.57 21.78 -11.23
C PHE A 253 11.08 22.10 -11.24
N PHE A 254 10.33 21.51 -12.17
CA PHE A 254 8.87 21.64 -12.19
C PHE A 254 8.21 20.99 -10.98
N GLU A 255 8.69 19.83 -10.55
CA GLU A 255 8.17 19.13 -9.37
C GLU A 255 8.37 19.98 -8.10
N ALA A 256 9.58 20.49 -7.87
CA ALA A 256 9.84 21.42 -6.77
C ALA A 256 8.98 22.71 -6.87
N GLY A 257 8.77 23.23 -8.08
CA GLY A 257 7.89 24.37 -8.32
C GLY A 257 6.41 24.07 -7.98
N LEU A 258 5.94 22.87 -8.29
CA LEU A 258 4.59 22.43 -7.98
C LEU A 258 4.41 22.26 -6.47
N SER A 259 5.34 21.59 -5.78
CA SER A 259 5.31 21.46 -4.32
C SER A 259 5.39 22.83 -3.64
N ALA A 260 6.16 23.77 -4.18
CA ALA A 260 6.20 25.15 -3.67
C ALA A 260 4.85 25.88 -3.85
N ALA A 261 4.17 25.70 -4.99
CA ALA A 261 2.85 26.28 -5.22
C ALA A 261 1.78 25.66 -4.31
N GLU A 262 1.84 24.35 -4.06
CA GLU A 262 0.97 23.66 -3.11
C GLU A 262 1.23 24.11 -1.66
N ALA A 263 2.49 24.27 -1.25
CA ALA A 263 2.85 24.82 0.05
C ALA A 263 2.34 26.25 0.23
N LEU A 264 2.49 27.09 -0.80
CA LEU A 264 1.98 28.46 -0.79
C LEU A 264 0.45 28.49 -0.68
N LEU A 265 -0.25 27.64 -1.42
CA LEU A 265 -1.70 27.53 -1.34
C LEU A 265 -2.16 27.04 0.05
N ALA A 266 -1.48 26.03 0.60
CA ALA A 266 -1.74 25.55 1.96
C ALA A 266 -1.53 26.65 3.01
N GLY A 267 -0.47 27.46 2.85
CA GLY A 267 -0.21 28.61 3.70
C GLY A 267 -1.29 29.68 3.61
N ILE A 268 -1.75 30.02 2.39
CA ILE A 268 -2.87 30.95 2.19
C ILE A 268 -4.13 30.43 2.88
N MET A 269 -4.46 29.14 2.68
CA MET A 269 -5.63 28.52 3.30
C MET A 269 -5.55 28.51 4.82
N LEU A 270 -4.35 28.29 5.39
CA LEU A 270 -4.13 28.25 6.83
C LEU A 270 -4.48 29.58 7.52
N PHE A 271 -4.20 30.70 6.85
CA PHE A 271 -4.40 32.06 7.37
C PHE A 271 -5.63 32.78 6.78
N ASP A 272 -6.42 32.15 5.91
CA ASP A 272 -7.67 32.74 5.42
C ASP A 272 -8.79 32.56 6.45
N HIS A 273 -9.02 33.60 7.25
CA HIS A 273 -10.06 33.66 8.27
C HIS A 273 -11.47 33.42 7.71
N ARG A 274 -11.70 33.65 6.41
CA ARG A 274 -13.00 33.40 5.77
C ARG A 274 -13.25 31.91 5.55
N LEU A 275 -12.20 31.08 5.56
CA LEU A 275 -12.31 29.63 5.38
C LEU A 275 -12.87 28.94 6.62
N TYR A 276 -12.82 29.58 7.79
CA TYR A 276 -13.09 28.95 9.08
C TYR A 276 -14.25 29.62 9.81
N SER A 277 -15.19 28.81 10.32
CA SER A 277 -16.21 29.27 11.27
C SER A 277 -15.69 29.12 12.70
N TYR A 278 -15.80 30.19 13.49
CA TYR A 278 -15.41 30.26 14.91
C TYR A 278 -13.96 29.79 15.14
N GLU A 279 -12.98 30.70 15.04
CA GLU A 279 -11.56 30.38 15.26
C GLU A 279 -11.22 30.39 16.75
N GLN A 280 -11.47 29.29 17.45
CA GLN A 280 -11.08 29.13 18.87
C GLN A 280 -9.83 28.24 19.05
N GLY A 281 -9.28 27.67 17.98
CA GLY A 281 -8.06 26.87 18.07
C GLY A 281 -7.56 26.31 16.74
N TRP A 282 -6.38 25.71 16.80
CA TRP A 282 -5.68 25.17 15.63
C TRP A 282 -6.05 23.73 15.30
N ILE A 283 -6.65 23.00 16.25
CA ILE A 283 -7.06 21.59 16.08
C ILE A 283 -8.19 21.51 15.06
N GLY A 284 -8.00 20.72 14.00
CA GLY A 284 -8.95 20.56 12.89
C GLY A 284 -8.26 20.60 11.53
N PHE A 285 -8.92 21.19 10.54
CA PHE A 285 -8.41 21.29 9.18
C PHE A 285 -7.09 22.09 9.07
N LYS A 286 -6.87 23.09 9.94
CA LYS A 286 -5.58 23.82 9.99
C LYS A 286 -4.38 22.89 10.23
N VAL A 287 -4.51 21.85 11.07
CA VAL A 287 -3.44 20.86 11.26
C VAL A 287 -3.12 20.12 9.97
N VAL A 288 -4.16 19.71 9.23
CA VAL A 288 -3.98 19.03 7.93
C VAL A 288 -3.18 19.92 6.98
N LEU A 289 -3.49 21.22 6.93
CA LEU A 289 -2.76 22.19 6.11
C LEU A 289 -1.31 22.39 6.58
N VAL A 290 -1.04 22.39 7.89
CA VAL A 290 0.33 22.44 8.43
C VAL A 290 1.12 21.21 7.99
N ILE A 291 0.54 20.01 8.07
CA ILE A 291 1.20 18.78 7.61
C ILE A 291 1.50 18.87 6.11
N VAL A 292 0.53 19.25 5.30
CA VAL A 292 0.70 19.43 3.84
C VAL A 292 1.80 20.45 3.55
N LEU A 293 1.81 21.58 4.27
CA LEU A 293 2.82 22.62 4.12
C LEU A 293 4.22 22.11 4.48
N VAL A 294 4.38 21.39 5.59
CA VAL A 294 5.67 20.83 6.01
C VAL A 294 6.18 19.80 5.01
N VAL A 295 5.32 18.87 4.57
CA VAL A 295 5.68 17.84 3.58
C VAL A 295 6.14 18.49 2.29
N ASN A 296 5.38 19.46 1.77
CA ASN A 296 5.74 20.15 0.54
C ASN A 296 7.02 20.99 0.68
N LEU A 297 7.27 21.61 1.84
CA LEU A 297 8.53 22.31 2.09
C LEU A 297 9.74 21.37 2.14
N VAL A 298 9.59 20.17 2.72
CA VAL A 298 10.63 19.13 2.71
C VAL A 298 10.91 18.68 1.29
N GLU A 299 9.86 18.46 0.49
CA GLU A 299 9.99 18.06 -0.91
C GLU A 299 10.72 19.13 -1.74
N VAL A 300 10.34 20.40 -1.59
CA VAL A 300 11.07 21.55 -2.18
C VAL A 300 12.55 21.52 -1.78
N GLY A 301 12.83 21.41 -0.48
CA GLY A 301 14.19 21.38 0.05
C GLY A 301 15.02 20.21 -0.49
N SER A 302 14.43 19.01 -0.56
CA SER A 302 15.07 17.82 -1.09
C SER A 302 15.36 17.95 -2.60
N GLY A 303 14.43 18.54 -3.36
CA GLY A 303 14.60 18.85 -4.77
C GLY A 303 15.79 19.78 -4.99
N PHE A 304 15.86 20.88 -4.24
CA PHE A 304 17.00 21.80 -4.29
C PHE A 304 18.33 21.15 -3.86
N PHE A 305 18.33 20.32 -2.82
CA PHE A 305 19.55 19.63 -2.36
C PHE A 305 20.11 18.65 -3.39
N GLN A 306 19.25 17.84 -4.01
CA GLN A 306 19.66 16.93 -5.10
C GLN A 306 20.17 17.71 -6.32
N MET A 307 19.57 18.87 -6.64
CA MET A 307 20.04 19.73 -7.72
C MET A 307 21.45 20.29 -7.46
N LEU A 308 21.74 20.72 -6.24
CA LEU A 308 23.08 21.19 -5.85
C LEU A 308 24.11 20.06 -5.90
N ARG A 309 23.76 18.87 -5.38
CA ARG A 309 24.64 17.69 -5.44
C ARG A 309 25.03 17.33 -6.87
N ASN A 310 24.06 17.31 -7.78
CA ASN A 310 24.31 16.92 -9.17
C ASN A 310 25.13 17.95 -9.95
N ARG A 311 25.09 19.24 -9.59
CA ARG A 311 25.97 20.26 -10.19
C ARG A 311 27.42 20.15 -9.74
N VAL A 312 27.66 19.74 -8.49
CA VAL A 312 29.00 19.58 -7.91
C VAL A 312 29.70 18.31 -8.45
N VAL A 313 28.93 17.28 -8.81
CA VAL A 313 29.48 16.03 -9.39
C VAL A 313 29.83 16.17 -10.87
N GLU A 314 29.27 17.17 -11.56
CA GLU A 314 29.54 17.46 -12.99
C GLU A 314 30.59 18.55 -13.23
N SER A 315 31.14 19.16 -12.16
CA SER A 315 32.22 20.17 -12.20
C SER A 315 33.55 19.58 -11.73
#